data_AF-A0A928MCB9-F1
#
_entry.id   AF-A0A928MCB9-F1
#
_cell.length_a   1.000
_cell.length_b   1.000
_cell.length_c   1.000
_cell.angle_alpha   90.00
_cell.angle_beta   90.00
_cell.angle_gamma   90.00
#
_symmetry.space_group_name_H-M   'P 1'
#
loop_
_entity.id
_entity.type
_entity.pdbx_description
1 polymer ?
#
loop_
_entity_poly.entity_id
_entity_poly.type
_entity_poly.pdbx_seq_one_letter_code
_entity_poly.pdbx_strand_id
1 'polypeptide(L)'
;MQNEKRGICWTAYHDPDTERFFAEIIYTSREGREQYDYEITREIYDRLGTFGDDCENETLIRTGKLAYSFENTMYGTLGPERMVWDEEASDAMKDVVRKRQEKGKKKT
;
A
#
# COMPACT_ATOMS: atom_id res chain seq x y z
N MET A 1 -8.87 -18.13 7.19
CA MET A 1 -8.84 -16.92 8.04
C MET A 1 -9.02 -15.73 7.11
N GLN A 2 -9.89 -14.78 7.43
CA GLN A 2 -10.02 -13.56 6.63
C GLN A 2 -8.77 -12.72 6.90
N ASN A 3 -7.74 -12.92 6.08
CA ASN A 3 -6.49 -12.15 6.08
C ASN A 3 -6.68 -10.79 5.38
N GLU A 4 -7.92 -10.30 5.32
CA GLU A 4 -8.33 -9.15 4.55
C GLU A 4 -9.17 -8.22 5.44
N LYS A 5 -8.85 -6.93 5.39
CA LYS A 5 -9.60 -5.82 6.00
C LYS A 5 -10.09 -4.93 4.86
N ARG A 6 -11.28 -4.36 4.97
CA ARG A 6 -11.85 -3.50 3.93
C ARG A 6 -12.64 -2.33 4.51
N GLY A 7 -12.55 -1.19 3.84
CA GLY A 7 -13.44 -0.06 3.97
C GLY A 7 -14.14 0.23 2.63
N ILE A 8 -14.71 1.43 2.49
CA ILE A 8 -15.45 1.85 1.30
C ILE A 8 -14.53 1.94 0.06
N CYS A 9 -13.35 2.53 0.23
CA CYS A 9 -12.41 2.81 -0.86
C CYS A 9 -11.07 2.09 -0.71
N TRP A 10 -10.90 1.23 0.28
CA TRP A 10 -9.63 0.56 0.55
C TRP A 10 -9.81 -0.91 0.96
N THR A 11 -8.82 -1.73 0.60
CA THR A 11 -8.70 -3.12 1.02
C THR A 11 -7.28 -3.36 1.48
N ALA A 12 -7.06 -4.04 2.60
CA ALA A 12 -5.73 -4.40 3.06
C ALA A 12 -5.65 -5.90 3.31
N TYR A 13 -4.52 -6.51 2.97
CA TYR A 13 -4.34 -7.95 3.12
C TYR A 13 -2.91 -8.33 3.52
N HIS A 14 -2.78 -9.51 4.12
CA HIS A 14 -1.50 -10.16 4.42
C HIS A 14 -1.23 -11.28 3.42
N ASP A 15 -0.08 -11.21 2.76
CA ASP A 15 0.44 -12.28 1.92
C ASP A 15 1.27 -13.25 2.79
N PRO A 16 0.77 -14.47 3.06
CA PRO A 16 1.44 -15.43 3.93
C PRO A 16 2.70 -16.03 3.29
N ASP A 17 2.83 -16.00 1.96
CA ASP A 17 3.99 -16.60 1.28
C ASP A 17 5.22 -15.70 1.41
N THR A 18 5.01 -14.38 1.45
CA THR A 18 6.08 -13.38 1.57
C THR A 18 6.16 -12.71 2.95
N GLU A 19 5.18 -12.95 3.83
CA GLU A 19 5.01 -12.27 5.13
C GLU A 19 4.92 -10.74 5.01
N ARG A 20 4.36 -10.26 3.89
CA ARG A 20 4.21 -8.83 3.57
C ARG A 20 2.75 -8.40 3.68
N PHE A 21 2.55 -7.10 3.90
CA PHE A 21 1.25 -6.50 4.10
C PHE A 21 1.01 -5.46 3.03
N PHE A 22 -0.17 -5.49 2.44
CA PHE A 22 -0.56 -4.62 1.35
C PHE A 22 -1.86 -3.89 1.67
N ALA A 23 -2.02 -2.72 1.09
CA ALA A 23 -3.25 -1.95 1.10
C ALA A 23 -3.51 -1.35 -0.29
N GLU A 24 -4.66 -1.66 -0.86
CA GLU A 24 -5.17 -1.11 -2.10
C GLU A 24 -6.14 0.04 -1.77
N ILE A 25 -6.05 1.15 -2.50
CA ILE A 25 -7.03 2.24 -2.48
C ILE A 25 -7.57 2.41 -3.91
N ILE A 26 -8.90 2.38 -4.06
CA ILE A 26 -9.59 2.55 -5.34
C ILE A 26 -10.43 3.83 -5.31
N TYR A 27 -10.16 4.73 -6.26
CA TYR A 27 -11.05 5.86 -6.55
C TYR A 27 -11.75 5.63 -7.87
N THR A 28 -13.07 5.70 -7.86
CA THR A 28 -13.89 5.58 -9.08
C THR A 28 -14.59 6.91 -9.34
N SER A 29 -14.37 7.47 -10.51
CA SER A 29 -15.05 8.67 -11.00
C SER A 29 -15.88 8.35 -12.25
N ARG A 30 -16.58 9.35 -12.79
CA ARG A 30 -17.24 9.20 -14.10
C ARG A 30 -16.26 9.01 -15.26
N GLU A 31 -15.02 9.47 -15.09
CA GLU A 31 -14.01 9.52 -16.16
C GLU A 31 -13.08 8.29 -16.14
N GLY A 32 -12.97 7.59 -15.01
CA GLY A 32 -12.06 6.47 -14.88
C GLY A 32 -12.03 5.86 -13.48
N ARG A 33 -11.17 4.85 -13.35
CA ARG A 33 -10.82 4.18 -12.10
C ARG A 33 -9.32 4.35 -11.87
N GLU A 34 -8.99 4.79 -10.67
CA GLU A 34 -7.64 4.91 -10.16
C GLU A 34 -7.45 3.88 -9.05
N GLN A 35 -6.40 3.08 -9.16
CA GLN A 35 -6.05 2.06 -8.18
C GLN A 35 -4.62 2.29 -7.70
N TYR A 36 -4.45 2.33 -6.39
CA TYR A 36 -3.17 2.52 -5.73
C TYR A 36 -2.88 1.34 -4.83
N ASP A 37 -1.80 0.60 -5.10
CA ASP A 37 -1.37 -0.50 -4.24
C ASP A 37 -0.19 -0.06 -3.41
N TYR A 38 -0.32 -0.19 -2.10
CA TYR A 38 0.67 0.20 -1.11
C TYR A 38 1.20 -1.02 -0.39
N GLU A 39 2.52 -1.15 -0.28
CA GLU A 39 3.09 -2.00 0.75
C GLU A 39 3.07 -1.22 2.08
N ILE A 40 2.54 -1.84 3.12
CA ILE A 40 2.40 -1.23 4.45
C ILE A 40 3.11 -2.09 5.50
N THR A 41 3.32 -1.51 6.68
CA THR A 41 3.81 -2.28 7.82
C THR A 41 2.68 -3.05 8.49
N ARG A 42 3.03 -4.11 9.22
CA ARG A 42 2.10 -4.82 10.11
C ARG A 42 1.40 -3.87 11.10
N GLU A 43 2.10 -2.87 11.64
CA GLU A 43 1.52 -1.91 12.59
C GLU A 43 0.38 -1.10 11.96
N ILE A 44 0.55 -0.68 10.70
CA ILE A 44 -0.51 -0.02 9.95
C ILE A 44 -1.65 -0.99 9.70
N TYR A 45 -1.34 -2.18 9.19
CA TYR A 45 -2.34 -3.22 8.93
C TYR A 45 -3.19 -3.50 10.17
N ASP A 46 -2.58 -3.66 11.34
CA ASP A 46 -3.27 -3.94 12.60
C ASP A 46 -4.21 -2.79 13.02
N ARG A 47 -3.85 -1.53 12.73
CA ARG A 47 -4.67 -0.34 13.02
C ARG A 47 -5.80 -0.09 12.02
N LEU A 48 -5.71 -0.60 10.80
CA LEU A 48 -6.78 -0.40 9.81
C LEU A 48 -8.10 -1.04 10.28
N GLY A 49 -9.20 -0.34 10.00
CA GLY A 49 -10.56 -0.71 10.42
C GLY A 49 -10.86 -0.42 11.90
N THR A 50 -9.94 0.18 12.65
CA THR A 50 -10.19 0.63 14.04
C THR A 50 -10.73 2.06 14.12
N PHE A 51 -10.60 2.82 13.03
CA PHE A 51 -11.14 4.16 12.89
C PHE A 51 -12.62 4.11 12.47
N GLY A 52 -13.41 5.09 12.91
CA GLY A 52 -14.82 5.21 12.54
C GLY A 52 -15.05 5.83 11.16
N ASP A 53 -14.00 6.38 10.55
CA ASP A 53 -14.03 7.06 9.25
C ASP A 53 -13.01 6.42 8.29
N ASP A 54 -13.45 6.12 7.07
CA ASP A 54 -12.59 5.59 6.03
C ASP A 54 -11.56 6.60 5.53
N CYS A 55 -11.84 7.90 5.64
CA CYS A 55 -10.86 8.94 5.34
C CYS A 55 -9.63 8.87 6.26
N GLU A 56 -9.82 8.48 7.53
CA GLU A 56 -8.72 8.29 8.47
C GLU A 56 -7.88 7.05 8.13
N ASN A 57 -8.55 5.95 7.76
CA ASN A 57 -7.86 4.74 7.27
C ASN A 57 -7.05 5.03 6.00
N GLU A 58 -7.62 5.74 5.04
CA GLU A 58 -6.96 6.15 3.80
C GLU A 58 -5.72 7.02 4.10
N THR A 59 -5.87 8.01 4.99
CA THR A 59 -4.76 8.86 5.41
C THR A 59 -3.64 8.05 6.07
N LEU A 60 -3.98 7.07 6.92
CA LEU A 60 -3.00 6.19 7.55
C LEU A 60 -2.22 5.36 6.51
N ILE A 61 -2.90 4.80 5.50
CA ILE A 61 -2.26 4.06 4.41
C ILE A 61 -1.29 4.97 3.65
N ARG A 62 -1.75 6.15 3.25
CA ARG A 62 -0.95 7.08 2.42
C ARG A 62 0.26 7.65 3.16
N THR A 63 0.16 7.86 4.47
CA THR A 63 1.25 8.42 5.30
C THR A 63 2.24 7.36 5.79
N GLY A 64 1.77 6.13 6.01
CA GLY A 64 2.59 5.06 6.59
C GLY A 64 3.17 4.04 5.59
N LYS A 65 2.87 4.18 4.30
CA LYS A 65 3.35 3.27 3.24
C LYS A 65 4.88 3.13 3.19
N LEU A 66 5.33 1.92 2.85
CA LEU A 66 6.72 1.60 2.56
C LEU A 66 7.05 1.77 1.07
N ALA A 67 6.12 1.38 0.20
CA ALA A 67 6.23 1.47 -1.25
C ALA A 67 4.82 1.65 -1.86
N TYR A 68 4.74 2.12 -3.11
CA TYR A 68 3.46 2.18 -3.83
C TYR A 68 3.61 1.94 -5.33
N SER A 69 2.58 1.33 -5.92
CA SER A 69 2.31 1.29 -7.36
C SER A 69 0.96 1.94 -7.66
N PHE A 70 0.77 2.38 -8.89
CA PHE A 70 -0.42 3.07 -9.35
C PHE A 70 -0.84 2.56 -10.72
N GLU A 71 -2.13 2.28 -10.86
CA GLU A 71 -2.79 1.93 -12.11
C GLU A 71 -3.97 2.90 -12.35
N ASN A 72 -4.11 3.40 -13.57
CA ASN A 72 -5.21 4.28 -13.96
C ASN A 72 -5.88 3.75 -15.22
N THR A 73 -7.18 3.47 -15.15
CA THR A 73 -8.01 3.01 -16.26
C THR A 73 -9.12 4.02 -16.53
N MET A 74 -9.01 4.78 -17.62
CA MET A 74 -10.05 5.72 -18.04
C MET A 74 -11.18 5.01 -18.81
N TYR A 75 -12.45 5.27 -18.47
CA TYR A 75 -13.60 4.71 -19.19
C TYR A 75 -13.83 5.48 -20.50
N GLY A 76 -13.11 5.13 -21.57
CA GLY A 76 -13.29 5.71 -22.91
C GLY A 76 -12.02 5.87 -23.74
N THR A 77 -10.86 5.78 -23.11
CA THR A 77 -9.56 5.65 -23.74
C THR A 77 -8.78 4.68 -22.88
N LEU A 78 -8.27 3.58 -23.47
CA LEU A 78 -7.17 2.82 -22.87
C LEU A 78 -5.97 3.77 -22.78
N GLY A 79 -5.96 4.63 -21.77
CA GLY A 79 -4.81 5.45 -21.42
C GLY A 79 -3.68 4.50 -21.02
N PRO A 80 -2.43 4.79 -21.41
CA PRO A 80 -1.33 3.86 -21.18
C PRO A 80 -1.22 3.56 -19.69
N GLU A 81 -1.20 2.27 -19.35
CA GLU A 81 -0.74 1.75 -18.06
C GLU A 81 0.57 2.49 -17.73
N ARG A 82 0.51 3.45 -16.83
CA ARG A 82 1.69 4.21 -16.42
C ARG A 82 2.07 3.70 -15.06
N MET A 83 2.82 2.60 -15.04
CA MET A 83 3.49 2.11 -13.84
C MET A 83 4.56 3.15 -13.47
N VAL A 84 4.21 4.10 -12.60
CA VAL A 84 5.17 5.08 -12.07
C VAL A 84 5.90 4.41 -10.91
N TRP A 85 7.02 3.77 -11.23
CA TRP A 85 7.96 3.31 -10.21
C TRP A 85 8.67 4.54 -9.65
N ASP A 86 8.29 4.96 -8.45
CA ASP A 86 8.94 6.07 -7.77
C ASP A 86 10.33 5.60 -7.29
N GLU A 87 11.39 6.03 -8.00
CA GLU A 87 12.78 5.72 -7.65
C GLU A 87 13.12 6.21 -6.23
N GLU A 88 12.48 7.27 -5.74
CA GLU A 88 12.67 7.79 -4.38
C GLU A 88 12.09 6.82 -3.34
N ALA A 89 10.94 6.19 -3.63
CA ALA A 89 10.39 5.11 -2.82
C ALA A 89 11.25 3.84 -2.87
N SER A 90 11.84 3.54 -4.04
CA SER A 90 12.78 2.42 -4.21
C SER A 90 14.07 2.61 -3.40
N ASP A 91 14.60 3.82 -3.36
CA ASP A 91 15.79 4.14 -2.58
C ASP A 91 15.50 4.19 -1.07
N ALA A 92 14.34 4.72 -0.67
CA ALA A 92 13.86 4.59 0.70
C ALA A 92 13.72 3.11 1.12
N MET A 93 13.28 2.23 0.20
CA MET A 93 13.17 0.80 0.43
C MET A 93 14.54 0.12 0.60
N LYS A 94 15.52 0.44 -0.25
CA LYS A 94 16.91 -0.05 -0.08
C LYS A 94 17.48 0.36 1.27
N ASP A 95 17.21 1.59 1.71
CA ASP A 95 17.69 2.10 2.98
C ASP A 95 17.02 1.46 4.20
N VAL A 96 15.71 1.22 4.14
CA VAL A 96 14.98 0.54 5.22
C VAL A 96 15.39 -0.93 5.30
N VAL A 97 15.53 -1.63 4.17
CA VAL A 97 16.01 -3.02 4.11
C VAL A 97 17.44 -3.13 4.65
N ARG A 98 18.34 -2.23 4.22
CA ARG A 98 19.73 -2.16 4.72
C ARG A 98 19.78 -1.97 6.24
N LYS A 99 19.03 -0.99 6.78
CA LYS A 99 18.98 -0.72 8.23
C LYS A 99 18.41 -1.89 9.03
N ARG A 100 17.45 -2.65 8.47
CA ARG A 100 16.92 -3.88 9.11
C ARG A 100 17.95 -5.02 9.11
N GLN A 101 18.69 -5.22 8.03
CA GLN A 101 19.76 -6.23 7.96
C GLN A 101 20.90 -5.92 8.95
N GLU A 102 21.26 -4.65 9.12
CA GLU A 102 22.29 -4.22 10.09
C GLU A 102 21.86 -4.39 11.55
N LYS A 103 20.58 -4.13 11.86
CA LYS A 103 20.02 -4.38 13.20
C LYS A 103 19.91 -5.87 13.54
N GLY A 104 19.70 -6.74 12.54
CA GLY A 104 19.70 -8.19 12.70
C GLY A 104 21.08 -8.77 13.00
N LYS A 105 22.15 -8.22 12.40
CA LYS A 105 23.54 -8.68 12.61
C LYS A 105 24.16 -8.27 13.95
N LYS A 106 23.59 -7.27 14.65
CA LYS A 106 24.06 -6.85 16.00
C LYS A 106 23.47 -7.66 17.15
N LYS A 107 22.59 -8.64 16.87
CA LYS A 107 21.93 -9.49 17.87
C LYS A 107 22.51 -10.91 17.97
N THR A 108 23.68 -11.16 17.38
CA THR A 108 24.45 -12.41 17.52
C THR A 108 25.79 -12.09 18.13
#